data_AF-A0A498GFI8-F1
#
_entry.id   AF-A0A498GFI8-F1
#
_cell.length_a   1.000
_cell.length_b   1.000
_cell.length_c   1.000
_cell.angle_alpha   90.00
_cell.angle_beta   90.00
_cell.angle_gamma   90.00
#
_symmetry.space_group_name_H-M   'P 1'
#
loop_
_entity.id
_entity.type
_entity.pdbx_description
1 polymer ?
#
loop_
_entity_poly.entity_id
_entity_poly.type
_entity_poly.pdbx_seq_one_letter_code
_entity_poly.pdbx_strand_id
1 'polypeptide(L)'
;MKEFERKQLLERIERDSATVGADIPDEITIQGEKIELRSFVFEIKRRETVPRGERERVEQAKKNLRRERLQRKQRIEDNDVSYERGEELATAIIGIDRALNALEQLGAADIEQEAQAQEAADRKRWMKFLQKALGHEDADSGTGRAGRSY
;
A
#
# COMPACT_ATOMS: atom_id res chain seq x y z
N MET A 1 26.00 -3.33 -5.11
CA MET A 1 26.17 -2.49 -6.33
C MET A 1 27.28 -1.45 -6.12
N LYS A 2 27.73 -0.74 -7.17
CA LYS A 2 28.73 0.34 -7.07
C LYS A 2 28.07 1.61 -6.50
N GLU A 3 28.87 2.51 -5.92
CA GLU A 3 28.35 3.72 -5.26
C GLU A 3 27.56 4.64 -6.21
N PHE A 4 28.03 4.80 -7.45
CA PHE A 4 27.33 5.63 -8.44
C PHE A 4 25.99 5.02 -8.87
N GLU A 5 25.90 3.69 -8.94
CA GLU A 5 24.67 2.96 -9.28
C GLU A 5 23.64 3.15 -8.17
N ARG A 6 24.08 3.03 -6.90
CA ARG A 6 23.24 3.31 -5.73
C ARG A 6 22.71 4.74 -5.73
N LYS A 7 23.59 5.73 -5.98
CA LYS A 7 23.20 7.15 -6.03
C LYS A 7 22.15 7.40 -7.11
N GLN A 8 22.30 6.81 -8.30
CA GLN A 8 21.30 6.94 -9.37
C GLN A 8 19.93 6.36 -8.97
N LEU A 9 19.90 5.20 -8.30
CA LEU A 9 18.65 4.61 -7.83
C LEU A 9 17.95 5.50 -6.79
N LEU A 10 18.69 6.03 -5.82
CA LEU A 10 18.15 6.90 -4.79
C LEU A 10 17.63 8.22 -5.38
N GLU A 11 18.40 8.84 -6.27
CA GLU A 11 17.99 10.07 -6.97
C GLU A 11 16.71 9.83 -7.80
N ARG A 12 16.59 8.66 -8.44
CA ARG A 12 15.38 8.28 -9.18
C ARG A 12 14.15 8.19 -8.28
N ILE A 13 14.31 7.66 -7.07
CA ILE A 13 13.23 7.48 -6.09
C ILE A 13 12.83 8.80 -5.42
N GLU A 14 13.80 9.67 -5.12
CA GLU A 14 13.56 10.90 -4.36
C GLU A 14 13.07 12.07 -5.21
N ARG A 15 13.11 11.93 -6.54
CA ARG A 15 12.64 12.97 -7.44
C ARG A 15 11.13 13.18 -7.26
N ASP A 16 10.71 14.42 -7.00
CA ASP A 16 9.28 14.76 -6.83
C ASP A 16 8.41 14.33 -8.03
N SER A 17 8.98 14.35 -9.24
CA SER A 17 8.32 13.92 -10.47
C SER A 17 8.40 12.41 -10.75
N ALA A 18 9.01 11.61 -9.86
CA ALA A 18 9.19 10.17 -10.08
C ALA A 18 7.87 9.41 -10.29
N THR A 19 6.77 9.92 -9.74
CA THR A 19 5.43 9.33 -9.88
C THR A 19 4.70 9.74 -11.16
N VAL A 20 5.19 10.78 -11.86
CA VAL A 20 4.59 11.32 -13.09
C VAL A 20 4.95 10.41 -14.26
N GLY A 21 3.93 9.83 -14.89
CA GLY A 21 4.11 8.86 -15.99
C GLY A 21 4.57 7.46 -15.55
N ALA A 22 4.90 7.25 -14.28
CA ALA A 22 5.22 5.93 -13.76
C ALA A 22 3.96 5.06 -13.61
N ASP A 23 4.10 3.78 -13.96
CA ASP A 23 3.05 2.79 -13.78
C ASP A 23 2.92 2.38 -12.32
N ILE A 24 1.67 2.14 -11.90
CA ILE A 24 1.40 1.48 -10.62
C ILE A 24 1.67 -0.02 -10.83
N PRO A 25 2.49 -0.67 -10.00
CA PRO A 25 2.67 -2.12 -10.01
C PRO A 25 1.33 -2.85 -9.92
N ASP A 26 1.17 -3.94 -10.67
CA ASP A 26 -0.05 -4.76 -10.58
C ASP A 26 -0.23 -5.31 -9.17
N GLU A 27 0.85 -5.84 -8.59
CA GLU A 27 0.90 -6.38 -7.24
C GLU A 27 2.06 -5.82 -6.41
N ILE A 28 1.87 -5.78 -5.09
CA ILE A 28 2.93 -5.54 -4.12
C ILE A 28 2.80 -6.49 -2.94
N THR A 29 3.94 -6.94 -2.39
CA THR A 29 3.95 -7.65 -1.12
C THR A 29 4.16 -6.69 0.04
N ILE A 30 3.26 -6.70 1.01
CA ILE A 30 3.33 -5.92 2.26
C ILE A 30 3.25 -6.92 3.41
N GLN A 31 4.25 -6.94 4.30
CA GLN A 31 4.27 -7.84 5.48
C GLN A 31 4.04 -9.33 5.16
N GLY A 32 4.40 -9.79 3.95
CA GLY A 32 4.21 -11.18 3.52
C GLY A 32 2.95 -11.43 2.69
N GLU A 33 2.08 -10.43 2.53
CA GLU A 33 0.82 -10.56 1.80
C GLU A 33 0.89 -9.87 0.46
N LYS A 34 0.44 -10.55 -0.60
CA LYS A 34 0.32 -9.98 -1.94
C LYS A 34 -0.97 -9.19 -2.08
N ILE A 35 -0.84 -7.97 -2.59
CA ILE A 35 -1.91 -7.00 -2.73
C ILE A 35 -1.93 -6.51 -4.18
N GLU A 36 -3.10 -6.52 -4.81
CA GLU A 36 -3.30 -5.97 -6.16
C GLU A 36 -3.33 -4.43 -6.14
N LEU A 37 -2.16 -3.81 -6.00
CA LEU A 37 -1.99 -2.37 -5.79
C LEU A 37 -2.63 -1.53 -6.89
N ARG A 38 -2.50 -1.96 -8.16
CA ARG A 38 -3.08 -1.26 -9.30
C ARG A 38 -4.60 -1.26 -9.24
N SER A 39 -5.21 -2.44 -9.10
CA SER A 39 -6.67 -2.60 -8.96
C SER A 39 -7.19 -1.73 -7.82
N PHE A 40 -6.44 -1.70 -6.72
CA PHE A 40 -6.75 -0.90 -5.54
C PHE A 40 -6.79 0.59 -5.79
N VAL A 41 -5.76 1.14 -6.40
CA VAL A 41 -5.74 2.57 -6.72
C VAL A 41 -6.83 2.92 -7.74
N PHE A 42 -7.07 2.08 -8.75
CA PHE A 42 -8.11 2.35 -9.76
C PHE A 42 -9.53 2.33 -9.18
N GLU A 43 -9.84 1.36 -8.31
CA GLU A 43 -11.15 1.26 -7.67
C GLU A 43 -11.39 2.44 -6.72
N ILE A 44 -10.34 2.90 -6.04
CA ILE A 44 -10.38 4.11 -5.22
C ILE A 44 -10.63 5.36 -6.06
N LYS A 45 -9.86 5.57 -7.14
CA LYS A 45 -10.00 6.76 -8.00
C LYS A 45 -11.36 6.83 -8.72
N ARG A 46 -12.07 5.71 -8.84
CA ARG A 46 -13.43 5.65 -9.41
C ARG A 46 -14.51 6.14 -8.45
N ARG A 47 -14.20 6.36 -7.16
CA ARG A 47 -15.17 6.74 -6.14
C ARG A 47 -14.82 8.11 -5.57
N GLU A 48 -15.85 8.85 -5.18
CA GLU A 48 -15.71 10.22 -4.66
C GLU A 48 -15.48 10.27 -3.14
N THR A 49 -15.85 9.22 -2.39
CA THR A 49 -15.84 9.23 -0.91
C THR A 49 -15.42 7.90 -0.27
N VAL A 50 -14.95 7.99 0.98
CA VAL A 50 -14.50 6.91 1.86
C VAL A 50 -15.55 6.72 2.97
N PRO A 51 -16.32 5.62 2.97
CA PRO A 51 -17.25 5.36 4.06
C PRO A 51 -16.59 5.46 5.46
N ARG A 52 -17.21 6.22 6.36
CA ARG A 52 -16.66 6.55 7.70
C ARG A 52 -16.08 5.36 8.48
N GLY A 53 -16.73 4.18 8.41
CA GLY A 53 -16.32 2.98 9.15
C GLY A 53 -14.99 2.36 8.73
N GLU A 54 -14.34 2.90 7.72
CA GLU A 54 -13.18 2.29 7.08
C GLU A 54 -12.05 3.31 6.84
N ARG A 55 -12.26 4.57 7.24
CA ARG A 55 -11.20 5.59 7.27
C ARG A 55 -9.99 5.08 8.03
N GLU A 56 -10.22 4.40 9.15
CA GLU A 56 -9.16 3.79 9.95
C GLU A 56 -8.38 2.71 9.17
N ARG A 57 -9.07 1.90 8.35
CA ARG A 57 -8.40 0.91 7.49
C ARG A 57 -7.59 1.57 6.38
N VAL A 58 -8.10 2.64 5.79
CA VAL A 58 -7.36 3.43 4.79
C VAL A 58 -6.11 4.07 5.42
N GLU A 59 -6.23 4.65 6.61
CA GLU A 59 -5.07 5.21 7.31
C GLU A 59 -4.05 4.14 7.69
N GLN A 60 -4.51 2.97 8.12
CA GLN A 60 -3.64 1.81 8.37
C GLN A 60 -2.93 1.35 7.08
N ALA A 61 -3.63 1.34 5.93
CA ALA A 61 -3.05 1.04 4.63
C ALA A 61 -1.93 2.03 4.26
N LYS A 62 -2.19 3.33 4.41
CA LYS A 62 -1.19 4.38 4.18
C LYS A 62 0.03 4.18 5.08
N LYS A 63 -0.18 3.87 6.37
CA LYS A 63 0.90 3.61 7.32
C LYS A 63 1.76 2.41 6.91
N ASN A 64 1.12 1.32 6.50
CA ASN A 64 1.81 0.12 6.03
C ASN A 64 2.62 0.40 4.74
N LEU A 65 2.03 1.08 3.77
CA LEU A 65 2.69 1.51 2.54
C LEU A 65 3.91 2.40 2.80
N ARG A 66 3.80 3.39 3.71
CA ARG A 66 4.93 4.26 4.09
C ARG A 66 6.06 3.48 4.74
N ARG A 67 5.75 2.51 5.60
CA ARG A 67 6.76 1.63 6.22
C ARG A 67 7.49 0.79 5.16
N GLU A 68 6.73 0.19 4.26
CA GLU A 68 7.24 -0.64 3.16
C GLU A 68 8.12 0.16 2.19
N ARG A 69 7.75 1.41 1.88
CA ARG A 69 8.57 2.36 1.13
C ARG A 69 9.92 2.57 1.80
N LEU A 70 9.91 2.87 3.11
CA LEU A 70 11.12 3.15 3.88
C LEU A 70 12.05 1.93 3.94
N GLN A 71 11.51 0.74 4.19
CA GLN A 71 12.30 -0.50 4.23
C GLN A 71 12.97 -0.80 2.88
N ARG A 72 12.24 -0.63 1.76
CA ARG A 72 12.83 -0.83 0.43
C ARG A 72 13.94 0.20 0.14
N LYS A 73 13.72 1.46 0.53
CA LYS A 73 14.73 2.52 0.39
C LYS A 73 16.00 2.20 1.19
N GLN A 74 15.86 1.80 2.45
CA GLN A 74 16.99 1.42 3.31
C GLN A 74 17.82 0.30 2.69
N ARG A 75 17.19 -0.74 2.14
CA ARG A 75 17.92 -1.83 1.45
C ARG A 75 18.79 -1.34 0.28
N ILE A 76 18.37 -0.29 -0.41
CA ILE A 76 19.17 0.35 -1.47
C ILE A 76 20.28 1.20 -0.85
N GLU A 77 19.99 1.99 0.18
CA GLU A 77 20.97 2.84 0.89
C GLU A 77 22.11 2.01 1.51
N ASP A 78 21.76 0.93 2.20
CA ASP A 78 22.67 0.01 2.90
C ASP A 78 23.45 -0.89 1.94
N ASN A 79 23.12 -0.85 0.64
CA ASN A 79 23.77 -1.66 -0.40
C ASN A 79 23.59 -3.18 -0.19
N ASP A 80 22.49 -3.59 0.44
CA ASP A 80 22.14 -4.97 0.77
C ASP A 80 21.64 -5.79 -0.44
N VAL A 81 21.53 -5.15 -1.61
CA VAL A 81 20.95 -5.75 -2.81
C VAL A 81 21.86 -5.55 -4.04
N SER A 82 21.70 -6.44 -5.03
CA SER A 82 22.31 -6.24 -6.34
C SER A 82 21.72 -5.01 -7.04
N TYR A 83 22.38 -4.53 -8.09
CA TYR A 83 21.87 -3.41 -8.89
C TYR A 83 20.50 -3.74 -9.51
N GLU A 84 20.38 -4.89 -10.16
CA GLU A 84 19.13 -5.40 -10.75
C GLU A 84 18.00 -5.45 -9.72
N ARG A 85 18.27 -6.01 -8.54
CA ARG A 85 17.29 -6.04 -7.45
C ARG A 85 16.98 -4.64 -6.92
N GLY A 86 17.96 -3.74 -6.91
CA GLY A 86 17.78 -2.33 -6.58
C GLY A 86 16.87 -1.60 -7.57
N GLU A 87 16.95 -1.90 -8.87
CA GLU A 87 16.05 -1.35 -9.89
C GLU A 87 14.60 -1.79 -9.67
N GLU A 88 14.38 -3.06 -9.35
CA GLU A 88 13.05 -3.58 -9.00
C GLU A 88 12.49 -2.91 -7.75
N LEU A 89 13.32 -2.75 -6.71
CA LEU A 89 12.93 -2.05 -5.48
C LEU A 89 12.60 -0.59 -5.75
N ALA A 90 13.38 0.09 -6.59
CA ALA A 90 13.13 1.47 -6.97
C ALA A 90 11.81 1.62 -7.75
N THR A 91 11.50 0.70 -8.67
CA THR A 91 10.21 0.67 -9.37
C THR A 91 9.05 0.44 -8.40
N ALA A 92 9.21 -0.50 -7.46
CA ALA A 92 8.21 -0.76 -6.43
C ALA A 92 7.97 0.46 -5.53
N ILE A 93 9.03 1.17 -5.12
CA ILE A 93 8.92 2.39 -4.32
C ILE A 93 8.13 3.48 -5.06
N ILE A 94 8.44 3.73 -6.33
CA ILE A 94 7.71 4.71 -7.15
C ILE A 94 6.22 4.34 -7.24
N GLY A 95 5.93 3.05 -7.38
CA GLY A 95 4.57 2.51 -7.34
C GLY A 95 3.83 2.78 -6.02
N ILE A 96 4.52 2.58 -4.90
CA ILE A 96 4.01 2.88 -3.55
C ILE A 96 3.71 4.37 -3.42
N ASP A 97 4.62 5.24 -3.86
CA ASP A 97 4.46 6.69 -3.77
C ASP A 97 3.25 7.17 -4.57
N ARG A 98 3.03 6.58 -5.74
CA ARG A 98 1.84 6.83 -6.54
C ARG A 98 0.55 6.37 -5.87
N ALA A 99 0.57 5.21 -5.21
CA ALA A 99 -0.59 4.72 -4.46
C ALA A 99 -0.89 5.59 -3.24
N LEU A 100 0.13 6.03 -2.51
CA LEU A 100 0.00 6.96 -1.39
C LEU A 100 -0.62 8.29 -1.85
N ASN A 101 -0.14 8.86 -2.96
CA ASN A 101 -0.71 10.10 -3.53
C ASN A 101 -2.21 9.94 -3.86
N ALA A 102 -2.61 8.81 -4.44
CA ALA A 102 -4.02 8.55 -4.74
C ALA A 102 -4.88 8.43 -3.48
N LEU A 103 -4.38 7.75 -2.45
CA LEU A 103 -5.06 7.60 -1.15
C LEU A 103 -5.16 8.92 -0.38
N GLU A 104 -4.16 9.79 -0.50
CA GLU A 104 -4.16 11.12 0.13
C GLU A 104 -5.18 12.06 -0.53
N GLN A 105 -5.25 12.06 -1.87
CA GLN A 105 -6.25 12.82 -2.62
C GLN A 105 -7.69 12.45 -2.24
N LEU A 106 -7.94 11.15 -2.02
CA LEU A 106 -9.26 10.66 -1.63
C LEU A 106 -9.68 11.14 -0.23
N GLY A 107 -8.74 11.20 0.73
CA GLY A 107 -9.03 11.67 2.09
C GLY A 107 -9.37 13.16 2.15
N ALA A 108 -8.77 13.98 1.27
CA ALA A 108 -9.10 15.40 1.17
C ALA A 108 -10.49 15.63 0.55
N ALA A 109 -10.82 14.92 -0.51
CA ALA A 109 -12.13 14.99 -1.17
C ALA A 109 -13.27 14.46 -0.28
N ASP A 110 -13.01 13.43 0.52
CA ASP A 110 -14.00 12.83 1.43
C ASP A 110 -14.43 13.76 2.59
N ILE A 111 -13.56 14.69 3.00
CA ILE A 111 -13.91 15.73 4.00
C ILE A 111 -14.85 16.78 3.39
N GLU A 112 -14.68 17.14 2.11
CA GLU A 112 -15.56 18.08 1.40
C GLU A 112 -16.94 17.47 1.05
N GLN A 113 -17.00 16.17 0.75
CA GLN A 113 -18.19 15.47 0.27
C GLN A 113 -19.07 14.85 1.38
N GLU A 114 -18.71 15.03 2.66
CA GLU A 114 -19.40 14.44 3.83
C GLU A 114 -20.88 14.88 4.00
N ALA A 115 -21.38 15.74 3.12
CA ALA A 115 -22.75 16.25 3.12
C ALA A 115 -23.80 15.35 2.42
N GLN A 116 -23.44 14.35 1.59
CA GLN A 116 -24.45 13.74 0.68
C GLN A 116 -24.56 12.20 0.60
N ALA A 117 -23.64 11.37 1.08
CA ALA A 117 -23.66 9.94 0.69
C ALA A 117 -24.27 8.97 1.73
N GLN A 118 -25.51 8.50 1.47
CA GLN A 118 -26.06 7.24 2.01
C GLN A 118 -25.81 6.12 1.00
N GLU A 119 -25.00 5.09 1.32
CA GLU A 119 -25.10 3.82 0.60
C GLU A 119 -24.43 2.63 1.35
N ALA A 120 -25.25 1.67 1.76
CA ALA A 120 -24.79 0.48 2.51
C ALA A 120 -24.26 -0.66 1.62
N ALA A 121 -24.70 -0.73 0.35
CA ALA A 121 -24.24 -1.73 -0.61
C ALA A 121 -22.79 -1.49 -1.03
N ASP A 122 -22.43 -0.23 -1.20
CA ASP A 122 -21.08 0.19 -1.56
C ASP A 122 -20.07 -0.02 -0.43
N ARG A 123 -20.50 0.15 0.82
CA ARG A 123 -19.71 -0.23 2.01
C ARG A 123 -19.34 -1.72 2.02
N LYS A 124 -20.27 -2.62 1.66
CA LYS A 124 -20.00 -4.08 1.67
C LYS A 124 -19.00 -4.50 0.59
N ARG A 125 -19.09 -3.88 -0.59
CA ARG A 125 -18.16 -4.17 -1.70
C ARG A 125 -16.76 -3.71 -1.36
N TRP A 126 -16.68 -2.52 -0.76
CA TRP A 126 -15.44 -1.92 -0.32
C TRP A 126 -14.80 -2.65 0.88
N MET A 127 -15.61 -3.16 1.82
CA MET A 127 -15.18 -4.10 2.88
C MET A 127 -14.44 -5.31 2.33
N LYS A 128 -15.03 -6.00 1.33
CA LYS A 128 -14.41 -7.19 0.72
C LYS A 128 -13.13 -6.86 -0.02
N PHE A 129 -13.03 -5.64 -0.53
CA PHE A 129 -11.88 -5.18 -1.28
C PHE A 129 -10.71 -4.79 -0.36
N LEU A 130 -10.98 -4.00 0.69
CA LEU A 130 -10.00 -3.63 1.71
C LEU A 130 -9.48 -4.85 2.47
N GLN A 131 -10.34 -5.80 2.83
CA GLN A 131 -9.90 -7.04 3.47
C GLN A 131 -8.93 -7.85 2.62
N LYS A 132 -9.12 -7.86 1.29
CA LYS A 132 -8.19 -8.52 0.35
C LYS A 132 -6.89 -7.74 0.15
N ALA A 133 -6.95 -6.41 0.22
CA ALA A 133 -5.81 -5.53 -0.03
C ALA A 133 -4.98 -5.18 1.22
N LEU A 134 -5.47 -5.50 2.43
CA LEU A 134 -4.77 -5.23 3.70
C LEU A 134 -4.49 -6.48 4.51
N GLY A 135 -4.84 -7.65 3.95
CA GLY A 135 -4.92 -8.96 4.59
C GLY A 135 -5.22 -8.91 6.09
N HIS A 136 -6.49 -9.13 6.38
CA HIS A 136 -6.80 -9.83 7.61
C HIS A 136 -6.73 -11.32 7.30
N GLU A 137 -5.65 -11.98 7.75
CA GLU A 137 -5.91 -13.18 8.52
C GLU A 137 -6.33 -12.73 9.91
N ASP A 138 -7.45 -13.28 10.34
CA ASP A 138 -7.98 -13.15 11.68
C ASP A 138 -6.87 -13.33 12.71
N ALA A 139 -6.58 -12.27 13.46
CA ALA A 139 -6.05 -12.43 14.80
C ALA A 139 -7.18 -12.96 15.69
N ASP A 140 -7.61 -14.21 15.47
CA ASP A 140 -8.41 -14.96 16.43
C ASP A 140 -7.66 -16.21 16.90
N SER A 141 -7.15 -16.05 18.12
CA SER A 141 -6.89 -17.09 19.12
C SER A 141 -6.08 -18.34 18.74
N GLY A 142 -4.77 -18.21 18.96
CA GLY A 142 -4.05 -19.31 19.60
C GLY A 142 -4.68 -19.63 20.96
N THR A 143 -5.36 -20.77 21.08
CA THR A 143 -5.54 -21.46 22.35
C THR A 143 -5.27 -22.94 22.13
N GLY A 144 -4.28 -23.45 22.86
CA GLY A 144 -3.57 -24.68 22.56
C GLY A 144 -4.41 -25.94 22.65
N ARG A 145 -4.06 -26.90 21.79
CA ARG A 145 -4.23 -28.32 22.07
C ARG A 145 -3.57 -28.67 23.41
N ALA A 146 -4.33 -29.23 24.33
CA ALA A 146 -3.83 -30.20 25.29
C ALA A 146 -4.90 -31.27 25.49
N GLY A 147 -4.70 -32.41 24.82
CA GLY A 147 -5.51 -33.60 25.01
C GLY A 147 -5.35 -34.12 26.44
N ARG A 148 -6.46 -34.58 27.02
CA ARG A 148 -6.45 -35.41 28.22
C ARG A 148 -7.07 -36.75 27.87
N SER A 149 -6.19 -37.74 27.83
CA SER A 149 -6.47 -39.17 27.74
C SER A 149 -7.25 -39.64 28.97
N TYR A 150 -8.23 -40.52 28.75
CA TYR A 150 -8.69 -41.53 29.70
C TYR A 150 -9.07 -42.78 28.91
#